data_AF-A0A2W6D920-F1
#
_entry.id   AF-A0A2W6D920-F1
#
_cell.length_a   1.000
_cell.length_b   1.000
_cell.length_c   1.000
_cell.angle_alpha   90.00
_cell.angle_beta   90.00
_cell.angle_gamma   90.00
#
_symmetry.space_group_name_H-M   'P 1'
#
loop_
_entity.id
_entity.type
_entity.pdbx_description
1 polymer ?
#
loop_
_entity_poly.entity_id
_entity_poly.type
_entity_poly.pdbx_seq_one_letter_code
_entity_poly.pdbx_strand_id
1 'polypeptide(L)'
;ALLRRLLGLGLPRGRGRLSAACRRALRSAALTESCIYAGTIRHRRLEPSNEFSHALALAYVDLEELPALLHGKLLARGPGPLRFRRRDYFGDRTVPLAAAVSDRVAELSGVRPEGPIRLLTQLRSWGMCFNPVSFYYCLDRCA
;
A
#
# COMPACT_ATOMS: atom_id res chain seq x y z
N ALA A 1 -7.47 18.86 28.62
CA ALA A 1 -6.83 18.21 29.79
C ALA A 1 -6.47 16.72 29.56
N LEU A 2 -7.27 15.94 28.82
CA LEU A 2 -7.10 14.48 28.65
C LEU A 2 -5.94 14.07 27.70
N LEU A 3 -5.70 14.83 26.62
CA LEU A 3 -4.64 14.57 25.63
C LEU A 3 -3.21 14.66 26.22
N ARG A 4 -2.97 15.58 27.17
CA ARG A 4 -1.67 15.69 27.86
C ARG A 4 -1.41 14.53 28.83
N ARG A 5 -2.46 13.87 29.35
CA ARG A 5 -2.33 12.68 30.21
C ARG A 5 -2.04 11.40 29.41
N LEU A 6 -2.56 11.27 28.19
CA LEU A 6 -2.24 10.13 27.32
C LEU A 6 -0.79 10.16 26.80
N LEU A 7 -0.23 11.36 26.59
CA LEU A 7 1.15 11.53 26.11
C LEU A 7 2.23 11.23 27.17
N GLY A 8 1.85 11.18 28.45
CA GLY A 8 2.74 10.84 29.58
C GLY A 8 2.79 9.35 29.96
N LEU A 9 2.01 8.49 29.30
CA LEU A 9 1.87 7.06 29.65
C LEU A 9 3.06 6.18 29.26
N GLY A 10 4.17 6.75 28.78
CA GLY A 10 5.39 5.97 28.50
C GLY A 10 5.16 4.77 27.57
N LEU A 11 4.14 4.81 26.71
CA LEU A 11 3.92 3.74 25.74
C LEU A 11 5.17 3.65 24.87
N PRO A 12 5.77 2.47 24.69
CA PRO A 12 6.99 2.31 23.92
C PRO A 12 6.77 2.85 22.51
N ARG A 13 7.41 3.98 22.21
CA ARG A 13 7.38 4.64 20.88
C ARG A 13 8.38 4.02 19.90
N GLY A 14 8.93 2.85 20.24
CA GLY A 14 9.82 2.07 19.39
C GLY A 14 9.10 0.86 18.78
N ARG A 15 9.69 0.26 17.75
CA ARG A 15 9.27 -1.05 17.25
C ARG A 15 9.29 -2.03 18.43
N GLY A 16 8.10 -2.44 18.91
CA GLY A 16 7.99 -3.53 19.85
C GLY A 16 8.75 -4.73 19.28
N ARG A 17 9.61 -5.36 20.10
CA ARG A 17 10.32 -6.56 19.67
C ARG A 17 9.27 -7.58 19.28
N LEU A 18 9.23 -7.95 17.99
CA LEU A 18 8.37 -9.05 17.53
C LEU A 18 8.69 -10.26 18.40
N SER A 19 7.68 -11.00 18.85
CA SER A 19 7.93 -12.21 19.64
C SER A 19 8.70 -13.22 18.78
N ALA A 20 9.41 -14.15 19.41
CA ALA A 20 10.11 -15.21 18.68
C ALA A 20 9.14 -16.06 17.83
N ALA A 21 7.89 -16.20 18.29
CA ALA A 21 6.81 -16.84 17.54
C ALA A 21 6.39 -16.03 16.31
N CYS A 22 6.21 -14.71 16.44
CA CYS A 22 5.89 -13.82 15.31
C CYS A 22 7.02 -13.81 14.27
N ARG A 23 8.29 -13.79 14.71
CA ARG A 23 9.44 -13.93 13.81
C ARG A 23 9.49 -15.26 13.07
N ARG A 24 9.07 -16.35 13.71
CA ARG A 24 9.05 -17.70 13.12
C ARG A 24 7.92 -17.85 12.10
N ALA A 25 6.73 -17.31 12.42
CA ALA A 25 5.60 -17.24 11.50
C ALA A 25 5.91 -16.36 10.26
N LEU A 26 6.61 -15.23 10.45
CA LEU A 26 7.09 -14.40 9.33
C LEU A 26 8.15 -15.10 8.46
N ARG A 27 8.90 -16.06 9.02
CA ARG A 27 9.89 -16.86 8.27
C ARG A 27 9.29 -18.07 7.56
N SER A 28 8.15 -18.59 8.05
CA SER A 28 7.46 -19.75 7.47
C SER A 28 6.30 -19.37 6.56
N ALA A 29 5.86 -18.12 6.59
CA ALA A 29 4.95 -17.59 5.60
C ALA A 29 5.64 -17.68 4.24
N ALA A 30 4.98 -18.35 3.28
CA ALA A 30 5.37 -18.33 1.88
C ALA A 30 5.79 -16.91 1.50
N LEU A 31 6.91 -16.78 0.78
CA LEU A 31 7.48 -15.49 0.37
C LEU A 31 6.38 -14.70 -0.34
N THR A 32 5.78 -13.79 0.40
CA THR A 32 4.75 -12.89 -0.10
C THR A 32 5.48 -11.83 -0.90
N GLU A 33 5.06 -11.59 -2.14
CA GLU A 33 5.71 -10.59 -3.00
C GLU A 33 5.35 -9.16 -2.58
N SER A 34 4.26 -9.03 -1.80
CA SER A 34 3.84 -7.77 -1.19
C SER A 34 4.78 -7.32 -0.04
N CYS A 35 5.19 -6.05 -0.06
CA CYS A 35 6.07 -5.46 0.95
C CYS A 35 5.79 -3.95 1.18
N ILE A 36 6.55 -3.32 2.08
CA ILE A 36 6.43 -1.88 2.36
C ILE A 36 7.72 -1.18 1.93
N TYR A 37 7.58 -0.20 1.04
CA TYR A 37 8.64 0.71 0.63
C TYR A 37 8.64 1.92 1.55
N ALA A 38 9.63 2.00 2.43
CA ALA A 38 9.86 3.17 3.27
C ALA A 38 10.88 4.10 2.61
N GLY A 39 10.59 5.39 2.60
CA GLY A 39 11.48 6.40 2.03
C GLY A 39 11.14 7.80 2.50
N THR A 40 11.74 8.80 1.86
CA THR A 40 11.49 10.22 2.13
C THR A 40 11.15 10.89 0.82
N ILE A 41 10.03 11.62 0.79
CA ILE A 41 9.70 12.49 -0.35
C ILE A 41 10.12 13.91 -0.01
N ARG A 42 10.74 14.57 -0.98
CA ARG A 42 11.04 16.00 -0.99
C ARG A 42 10.15 16.69 -2.04
N HIS A 43 9.30 17.59 -1.58
CA HIS A 43 8.57 18.51 -2.44
C HIS A 43 9.35 19.81 -2.56
N ARG A 44 9.62 20.24 -3.80
CA ARG A 44 10.27 21.52 -4.09
C ARG A 44 9.39 22.29 -5.08
N ARG A 45 8.91 23.46 -4.69
CA ARG A 45 8.26 24.45 -5.56
C ARG A 45 9.29 25.51 -5.94
N LEU A 46 9.29 25.93 -7.20
CA LEU A 46 10.21 26.96 -7.69
C LEU A 46 9.67 28.36 -7.38
N GLU A 47 8.37 28.61 -7.58
CA GLU A 47 7.73 29.90 -7.26
C GLU A 47 6.32 29.69 -6.69
N PRO A 48 6.02 30.26 -5.49
CA PRO A 48 6.99 30.74 -4.50
C PRO A 48 7.92 29.61 -4.05
N SER A 49 9.20 29.92 -3.83
CA SER A 49 10.21 28.95 -3.42
C SER A 49 9.85 28.35 -2.07
N ASN A 50 9.52 27.06 -2.06
CA ASN A 50 9.18 26.32 -0.86
C ASN A 50 9.67 24.88 -1.00
N GLU A 51 10.33 24.38 0.05
CA GLU A 51 10.80 22.99 0.12
C GLU A 51 10.28 22.34 1.40
N PHE A 52 9.73 21.13 1.27
CA PHE A 52 9.28 20.33 2.40
C PHE A 52 9.64 18.87 2.18
N SER A 53 10.22 18.24 3.19
CA SER A 53 10.58 16.82 3.16
C SER A 53 9.88 16.07 4.27
N HIS A 54 9.34 14.89 3.97
CA HIS A 54 8.69 14.03 4.96
C HIS A 54 8.89 12.55 4.64
N ALA A 55 8.86 11.73 5.70
CA ALA A 55 8.89 10.29 5.58
C ALA A 55 7.58 9.77 4.96
N LEU A 56 7.72 8.78 4.09
CA LEU A 56 6.64 8.10 3.40
C LEU A 56 6.80 6.60 3.55
N ALA A 57 5.67 5.90 3.66
CA ALA A 57 5.59 4.47 3.47
C ALA A 57 4.56 4.15 2.39
N LEU A 58 5.01 3.50 1.31
CA LEU A 58 4.17 2.99 0.25
C LEU A 58 4.01 1.47 0.43
N ALA A 59 2.79 0.98 0.27
CA ALA A 59 2.51 -0.44 0.19
C ALA A 59 2.74 -0.90 -1.25
N TYR A 60 3.63 -1.86 -1.42
CA TYR A 60 3.77 -2.65 -2.64
C TYR A 60 2.95 -3.91 -2.47
N VAL A 61 1.90 -4.05 -3.27
CA VAL A 61 0.87 -5.06 -3.09
C VAL A 61 0.70 -5.82 -4.39
N ASP A 62 0.87 -7.14 -4.33
CA ASP A 62 0.40 -8.01 -5.39
C ASP A 62 -1.13 -8.08 -5.33
N LEU A 63 -1.79 -7.78 -6.46
CA LEU A 63 -3.25 -7.73 -6.51
C LEU A 63 -3.89 -9.12 -6.37
N GLU A 64 -3.16 -10.20 -6.67
CA GLU A 64 -3.64 -11.57 -6.45
C GLU A 64 -3.60 -11.95 -4.97
N GLU A 65 -2.58 -11.49 -4.23
CA GLU A 65 -2.43 -11.75 -2.79
C GLU A 65 -3.36 -10.88 -1.93
N LEU A 66 -3.75 -9.71 -2.44
CA LEU A 66 -4.51 -8.68 -1.73
C LEU A 66 -5.72 -9.20 -0.92
N PRO A 67 -6.55 -10.15 -1.40
CA PRO A 67 -7.66 -10.70 -0.61
C PRO A 67 -7.22 -11.43 0.68
N ALA A 68 -6.04 -12.04 0.68
CA ALA A 68 -5.51 -12.80 1.81
C ALA A 68 -4.62 -11.94 2.74
N LEU A 69 -4.05 -10.84 2.22
CA LEU A 69 -3.14 -9.99 2.99
C LEU A 69 -3.75 -9.50 4.31
N LEU A 70 -2.95 -9.59 5.38
CA LEU A 70 -3.36 -9.26 6.75
C LEU A 70 -4.66 -9.96 7.18
N HIS A 71 -4.87 -11.20 6.74
CA HIS A 71 -6.11 -11.97 6.98
C HIS A 71 -7.36 -11.24 6.44
N GLY A 72 -7.24 -10.61 5.26
CA GLY A 72 -8.34 -9.87 4.61
C GLY A 72 -8.70 -8.55 5.28
N LYS A 73 -7.99 -8.12 6.31
CA LYS A 73 -8.28 -6.87 7.04
C LYS A 73 -8.16 -5.61 6.18
N LEU A 74 -7.35 -5.66 5.11
CA LEU A 74 -7.20 -4.54 4.17
C LEU A 74 -8.47 -4.27 3.37
N LEU A 75 -9.25 -5.31 3.05
CA LEU A 75 -10.51 -5.22 2.30
C LEU A 75 -11.75 -5.21 3.19
N ALA A 76 -11.59 -5.41 4.50
CA ALA A 76 -12.69 -5.44 5.44
C ALA A 76 -13.51 -4.14 5.42
N ARG A 77 -14.84 -4.27 5.52
CA ARG A 77 -15.79 -3.15 5.43
C ARG A 77 -15.78 -2.24 6.67
N GLY A 78 -15.26 -2.71 7.81
CA GLY A 78 -15.24 -2.00 9.10
C GLY A 78 -14.16 -0.90 9.24
N PRO A 79 -14.19 -0.12 10.35
CA PRO A 79 -13.14 0.84 10.67
C PRO A 79 -11.82 0.10 10.88
N GLY A 80 -10.81 0.46 10.09
CA GLY A 80 -9.48 -0.11 10.16
C GLY A 80 -8.42 0.97 9.97
N PRO A 81 -7.24 0.82 10.58
CA PRO A 81 -6.17 1.82 10.47
C PRO A 81 -5.68 1.95 9.04
N LEU A 82 -5.64 0.85 8.28
CA LEU A 82 -5.28 0.80 6.87
C LEU A 82 -6.37 0.08 6.08
N ARG A 83 -6.74 0.62 4.92
CA ARG A 83 -7.69 -0.01 4.00
C ARG A 83 -7.32 0.18 2.55
N PHE A 84 -7.58 -0.85 1.78
CA PHE A 84 -7.64 -0.80 0.34
C PHE A 84 -9.10 -0.62 -0.08
N ARG A 85 -9.40 0.42 -0.86
CA ARG A 85 -10.74 0.63 -1.42
C ARG A 85 -10.64 0.76 -2.93
N ARG A 86 -11.32 -0.12 -3.65
CA ARG A 86 -11.33 -0.15 -5.13
C ARG A 86 -11.60 1.21 -5.78
N ARG A 87 -12.44 2.05 -5.16
CA ARG A 87 -12.78 3.40 -5.62
C ARG A 87 -11.64 4.43 -5.61
N ASP A 88 -10.56 4.14 -4.88
CA ASP A 88 -9.41 5.03 -4.73
C ASP A 88 -8.38 4.81 -5.85
N TYR A 89 -8.61 3.81 -6.72
CA TYR A 89 -7.69 3.34 -7.76
C TYR A 89 -8.31 3.45 -9.16
N PHE A 90 -7.49 3.25 -10.18
CA PHE A 90 -7.81 3.46 -11.59
C PHE A 90 -8.96 2.57 -12.11
N GLY A 91 -9.73 3.07 -13.07
CA GLY A 91 -10.77 2.31 -13.79
C GLY A 91 -12.10 2.18 -13.05
N ASP A 92 -13.02 1.41 -13.64
CA ASP A 92 -14.35 1.17 -13.10
C ASP A 92 -14.29 0.40 -11.76
N ARG A 93 -15.07 0.86 -10.79
CA ARG A 93 -15.14 0.31 -9.43
C ARG A 93 -15.77 -1.08 -9.38
N THR A 94 -16.55 -1.45 -10.38
CA THR A 94 -17.19 -2.76 -10.52
C THR A 94 -16.25 -3.81 -11.08
N VAL A 95 -15.21 -3.39 -11.80
CA VAL A 95 -14.22 -4.26 -12.43
C VAL A 95 -13.03 -4.49 -11.48
N PRO A 96 -12.51 -5.72 -11.35
CA PRO A 96 -11.29 -5.99 -10.60
C PRO A 96 -10.14 -5.08 -11.05
N LEU A 97 -9.36 -4.56 -10.10
CA LEU A 97 -8.30 -3.58 -10.42
C LEU A 97 -7.26 -4.13 -11.39
N ALA A 98 -6.86 -5.39 -11.23
CA ALA A 98 -5.92 -6.06 -12.12
C ALA A 98 -6.45 -6.12 -13.57
N ALA A 99 -7.73 -6.47 -13.74
CA ALA A 99 -8.37 -6.51 -15.06
C ALA A 99 -8.42 -5.12 -15.70
N ALA A 100 -8.89 -4.10 -14.97
CA ALA A 100 -8.97 -2.73 -15.47
C ALA A 100 -7.59 -2.16 -15.87
N VAL A 101 -6.52 -2.51 -15.14
CA VAL A 101 -5.15 -2.13 -15.50
C VAL A 101 -4.66 -2.90 -16.71
N SER A 102 -4.89 -4.22 -16.77
CA SER A 102 -4.52 -5.09 -17.90
C SER A 102 -5.16 -4.61 -19.20
N ASP A 103 -6.47 -4.32 -19.17
CA ASP A 103 -7.21 -3.80 -20.32
C ASP A 103 -6.63 -2.46 -20.78
N ARG A 104 -6.35 -1.56 -19.84
CA ARG A 104 -5.76 -0.25 -20.17
C ARG A 104 -4.36 -0.36 -20.77
N VAL A 105 -3.55 -1.30 -20.29
CA VAL A 105 -2.23 -1.55 -20.88
C VAL A 105 -2.38 -2.10 -22.29
N ALA A 106 -3.27 -3.08 -22.50
CA ALA A 106 -3.54 -3.64 -23.82
C ALA A 106 -4.01 -2.58 -24.82
N GLU A 107 -4.87 -1.65 -24.41
CA GLU A 107 -5.30 -0.51 -25.24
C GLU A 107 -4.14 0.40 -25.67
N LEU A 108 -3.16 0.60 -24.79
CA LEU A 108 -2.06 1.55 -25.02
C LEU A 108 -0.87 0.94 -25.73
N SER A 109 -0.54 -0.32 -25.44
CA SER A 109 0.63 -1.02 -25.99
C SER A 109 0.29 -2.00 -27.10
N GLY A 110 -0.98 -2.38 -27.25
CA GLY A 110 -1.43 -3.47 -28.14
C GLY A 110 -1.15 -4.87 -27.57
N VAL A 111 -0.48 -4.98 -26.43
CA VAL A 111 -0.11 -6.26 -25.79
C VAL A 111 -0.74 -6.34 -24.41
N ARG A 112 -1.49 -7.42 -24.17
CA ARG A 112 -2.10 -7.66 -22.86
C ARG A 112 -1.05 -8.27 -21.92
N PRO A 113 -0.81 -7.68 -20.73
CA PRO A 113 0.11 -8.26 -19.77
C PRO A 113 -0.45 -9.57 -19.24
N GLU A 114 0.39 -10.60 -19.22
CA GLU A 114 0.02 -11.96 -18.81
C GLU A 114 0.53 -12.35 -17.42
N GLY A 115 1.51 -11.61 -16.88
CA GLY A 115 2.05 -11.84 -15.56
C GLY A 115 1.33 -11.06 -14.46
N PRO A 116 1.85 -11.13 -13.22
CA PRO A 116 1.21 -10.51 -12.06
C PRO A 116 1.22 -8.98 -12.17
N ILE A 117 0.12 -8.38 -11.73
CA ILE A 117 -0.03 -6.93 -11.63
C ILE A 117 0.15 -6.52 -10.18
N ARG A 118 1.17 -5.70 -9.94
CA ARG A 118 1.54 -5.21 -8.61
C ARG A 118 1.33 -3.72 -8.51
N LEU A 119 0.93 -3.27 -7.35
CA LEU A 119 0.56 -1.89 -7.08
C LEU A 119 1.45 -1.30 -5.99
N LEU A 120 2.13 -0.19 -6.30
CA LEU A 120 2.82 0.62 -5.31
C LEU A 120 1.98 1.87 -5.01
N THR A 121 1.48 2.00 -3.79
CA THR A 121 0.54 3.05 -3.42
C THR A 121 0.54 3.34 -1.93
N GLN A 122 0.02 4.50 -1.53
CA GLN A 122 -0.33 4.75 -0.14
C GLN A 122 -1.77 4.31 0.14
N LEU A 123 -1.92 3.34 1.04
CA LEU A 123 -3.23 2.87 1.48
C LEU A 123 -3.98 3.94 2.27
N ARG A 124 -5.31 3.87 2.22
CA ARG A 124 -6.18 4.74 3.00
C ARG A 124 -5.90 4.52 4.49
N SER A 125 -5.48 5.57 5.17
CA SER A 125 -5.14 5.56 6.59
C SER A 125 -6.22 6.27 7.40
N TRP A 126 -6.80 5.60 8.39
CA TRP A 126 -7.86 6.17 9.25
C TRP A 126 -9.04 6.78 8.47
N GLY A 127 -9.39 6.16 7.34
CA GLY A 127 -10.46 6.66 6.49
C GLY A 127 -10.08 7.83 5.58
N MET A 128 -8.86 8.36 5.64
CA MET A 128 -8.35 9.40 4.73
C MET A 128 -7.38 8.80 3.70
N CYS A 129 -7.51 9.22 2.43
CA CYS A 129 -6.61 8.78 1.37
C CYS A 129 -5.79 10.00 0.94
N PHE A 130 -4.53 10.04 1.37
CA PHE A 130 -3.53 11.01 0.94
C PHE A 130 -2.49 10.30 0.08
N ASN A 131 -2.94 9.72 -1.03
CA ASN A 131 -2.07 8.96 -1.91
C ASN A 131 -1.43 9.90 -2.94
N PRO A 132 -0.11 10.13 -2.92
CA PRO A 132 0.53 11.05 -3.85
C PRO A 132 0.50 10.50 -5.28
N VAL A 133 0.63 9.18 -5.44
CA VAL A 133 0.67 8.50 -6.73
C VAL A 133 0.45 6.99 -6.52
N SER A 134 -0.20 6.36 -7.50
CA SER A 134 -0.28 4.90 -7.60
C SER A 134 0.48 4.44 -8.84
N PHE A 135 1.50 3.61 -8.64
CA PHE A 135 2.22 2.97 -9.74
C PHE A 135 1.73 1.55 -9.93
N TYR A 136 1.41 1.19 -11.17
CA TYR A 136 1.00 -0.15 -11.54
C TYR A 136 2.13 -0.81 -12.32
N TYR A 137 2.68 -1.87 -11.76
CA TYR A 137 3.70 -2.70 -12.39
C TYR A 137 3.01 -3.89 -13.03
N CYS A 138 3.01 -3.94 -14.35
CA CYS A 138 2.57 -5.10 -15.11
C CYS A 138 3.82 -5.90 -15.44
N LEU A 139 3.97 -7.06 -14.80
CA LEU A 139 5.11 -7.94 -15.03
C LEU A 139 4.76 -8.94 -16.13
N ASP A 140 5.78 -9.35 -16.88
CA ASP A 140 5.64 -10.51 -17.77
C ASP A 140 5.74 -11.79 -16.95
N ARG A 141 5.13 -12.87 -17.45
CA ARG A 141 5.43 -14.19 -16.92
C ARG A 141 6.91 -14.47 -17.20
N CYS A 142 7.67 -14.82 -16.16
CA CYS A 142 8.96 -15.46 -16.38
C CYS A 142 8.70 -16.75 -17.15
N ALA A 143 9.29 -16.86 -18.35
CA ALA A 143 9.35 -18.09 -19.12
C ALA A 143 10.23 -19.13 -18.41
#